data_AF-A0A2G5IH42-F1
#
_entry.id   AF-A0A2G5IH42-F1
#
_cell.length_a   1.000
_cell.length_b   1.000
_cell.length_c   1.000
_cell.angle_alpha   90.00
_cell.angle_beta   90.00
_cell.angle_gamma   90.00
#
_symmetry.space_group_name_H-M   'P 1'
#
loop_
_entity.id
_entity.type
_entity.pdbx_description
1 polymer ?
#
loop_
_entity_poly.entity_id
_entity_poly.type
_entity_poly.pdbx_seq_one_letter_code
_entity_poly.pdbx_strand_id
1 'polypeptide(L)'
;MERVIVACVDRSTQHQAVVQWARREATLRGLPLRVIFHSLPDSLDDAKLVVASMRGRDVLTFSACPVVLVPEEPTAWHPARPFTEIVLGVDAREPAEGAVDFAFDTARFWGVRLRAVHAWRFPFCAVGSGVRGTG
;
A
#
# COMPACT_ATOMS: atom_id res chain seq x y z
N MET A 1 -3.21 4.15 24.11
CA MET A 1 -1.99 4.55 23.36
C MET A 1 -2.43 5.45 22.23
N GLU A 2 -1.76 6.59 22.10
CA GLU A 2 -2.00 7.53 20.99
C GLU A 2 -1.43 6.91 19.72
N ARG A 3 -2.27 6.73 18.70
CA ARG A 3 -1.85 6.12 17.43
C ARG A 3 -1.31 7.19 16.50
N VAL A 4 -0.24 6.87 15.77
CA VAL A 4 0.45 7.82 14.86
C VAL A 4 0.48 7.31 13.42
N ILE A 5 0.51 8.23 12.45
CA ILE A 5 0.85 7.91 11.06
C ILE A 5 2.34 8.18 10.85
N VAL A 6 3.07 7.20 10.35
CA VAL A 6 4.51 7.29 10.14
C VAL A 6 4.80 7.45 8.65
N ALA A 7 5.54 8.49 8.26
CA ALA A 7 6.06 8.66 6.91
C ALA A 7 7.56 8.34 6.89
N CYS A 8 7.95 7.30 6.17
CA CYS A 8 9.34 6.89 5.96
C CYS A 8 9.85 7.46 4.64
N VAL A 9 10.78 8.40 4.75
CA VAL A 9 11.40 9.09 3.62
C VAL A 9 12.89 8.75 3.56
N ASP A 10 13.41 8.50 2.37
CA ASP A 10 14.84 8.30 2.15
C ASP A 10 15.56 9.64 1.92
N ARG A 11 16.88 9.63 1.66
CA ARG A 11 17.66 10.86 1.43
C ARG A 11 17.58 11.41 0.00
N SER A 12 16.83 10.79 -0.91
CA SER A 12 16.60 11.34 -2.26
C SER A 12 15.73 12.62 -2.18
N THR A 13 15.57 13.37 -3.26
CA THR A 13 14.85 14.66 -3.24
C THR A 13 13.37 14.55 -3.66
N GLN A 14 12.86 13.33 -3.86
CA GLN A 14 11.53 13.06 -4.44
C GLN A 14 10.40 12.82 -3.40
N HIS A 15 10.56 13.26 -2.14
CA HIS A 15 9.68 12.87 -1.02
C HIS A 15 8.38 13.65 -0.83
N GLN A 16 8.05 14.63 -1.68
CA GLN A 16 6.81 15.39 -1.50
C GLN A 16 5.57 14.48 -1.56
N ALA A 17 5.60 13.43 -2.37
CA ALA A 17 4.50 12.48 -2.50
C ALA A 17 4.35 11.55 -1.27
N VAL A 18 5.40 11.14 -0.59
CA VAL A 18 5.23 10.31 0.62
C VAL A 18 4.65 11.16 1.76
N VAL A 19 5.25 12.32 2.00
CA VAL A 19 4.91 13.20 3.13
C VAL A 19 3.50 13.75 2.99
N GLN A 20 3.15 14.25 1.81
CA GLN A 20 1.84 14.85 1.65
C GLN A 20 0.75 13.75 1.80
N TRP A 21 1.02 12.48 1.44
CA TRP A 21 -0.01 11.42 1.41
C TRP A 21 -0.32 11.08 2.85
N ALA A 22 0.76 10.89 3.63
CA ALA A 22 0.70 10.68 5.06
C ALA A 22 0.03 11.87 5.77
N ARG A 23 0.30 13.11 5.34
CA ARG A 23 -0.34 14.31 5.88
C ARG A 23 -1.85 14.34 5.63
N ARG A 24 -2.30 14.01 4.40
CA ARG A 24 -3.72 13.93 4.07
C ARG A 24 -4.41 12.88 4.94
N GLU A 25 -3.80 11.70 5.05
CA GLU A 25 -4.33 10.62 5.87
C GLU A 25 -4.41 11.00 7.35
N ALA A 26 -3.36 11.63 7.88
CA ALA A 26 -3.29 12.08 9.27
C ALA A 26 -4.39 13.11 9.56
N THR A 27 -4.61 14.03 8.62
CA THR A 27 -5.66 15.05 8.69
C THR A 27 -7.05 14.41 8.69
N LEU A 28 -7.31 13.46 7.77
CA LEU A 28 -8.61 12.79 7.67
C LEU A 28 -8.94 11.94 8.89
N ARG A 29 -7.92 11.38 9.55
CA ARG A 29 -8.09 10.53 10.73
C ARG A 29 -7.95 11.27 12.06
N GLY A 30 -7.58 12.55 12.04
CA GLY A 30 -7.29 13.32 13.25
C GLY A 30 -6.13 12.75 14.08
N LEU A 31 -5.13 12.17 13.42
CA LEU A 31 -3.97 11.56 14.06
C LEU A 31 -2.70 12.39 13.82
N PRO A 32 -1.72 12.36 14.74
CA PRO A 32 -0.43 12.97 14.51
C PRO A 32 0.33 12.31 13.34
N LEU A 33 1.15 13.12 12.65
CA LEU A 33 2.07 12.66 11.61
C LEU A 33 3.51 12.69 12.16
N ARG A 34 4.20 11.54 12.10
CA ARG A 34 5.64 11.41 12.41
C ARG A 34 6.41 11.13 11.13
N VAL A 35 7.32 12.02 10.76
CA VAL A 35 8.20 11.85 9.59
C VAL A 35 9.54 11.31 10.05
N ILE A 36 10.00 10.23 9.43
CA ILE A 36 11.24 9.53 9.79
C ILE A 36 12.13 9.45 8.54
N PHE A 37 13.38 9.89 8.70
CA PHE A 37 14.39 9.82 7.64
C PHE A 37 15.28 8.61 7.87
N HIS A 38 15.42 7.77 6.83
CA HIS A 38 16.43 6.71 6.66
C HIS A 38 16.65 5.64 7.76
N SER A 39 15.93 5.66 8.89
CA SER A 39 16.04 4.64 9.93
C SER A 39 14.65 4.30 10.45
N LEU A 40 14.15 3.09 10.18
CA LEU A 40 12.95 2.60 10.85
C LEU A 40 13.21 2.55 12.37
N PRO A 41 12.23 2.95 13.20
CA PRO A 41 12.37 2.83 14.64
C PRO A 41 12.40 1.34 15.05
N ASP A 42 13.05 1.05 16.17
CA ASP A 42 13.16 -0.32 16.71
C ASP A 42 11.78 -0.94 17.06
N SER A 43 10.73 -0.12 17.20
CA SER A 43 9.33 -0.54 17.32
C SER A 43 8.39 0.41 16.57
N LEU A 44 7.35 -0.17 15.98
CA LEU A 44 6.24 0.52 15.28
C LEU A 44 4.89 0.22 15.96
N ASP A 45 4.88 -0.15 17.24
CA ASP A 45 3.68 -0.60 17.94
C ASP A 45 2.61 0.50 18.09
N ASP A 46 3.03 1.77 18.05
CA ASP A 46 2.15 2.94 18.06
C ASP A 46 1.67 3.36 16.65
N ALA A 47 2.26 2.79 15.60
CA ALA A 47 1.95 3.14 14.22
C ALA A 47 0.60 2.52 13.81
N LYS A 48 -0.35 3.36 13.41
CA LYS A 48 -1.58 2.90 12.75
C LYS A 48 -1.32 2.55 11.29
N LEU A 49 -0.35 3.24 10.68
CA LEU A 49 -0.04 3.18 9.27
C LEU A 49 1.38 3.66 9.04
N VAL A 50 2.12 2.94 8.20
CA VAL A 50 3.41 3.39 7.68
C VAL A 50 3.27 3.73 6.20
N VAL A 51 3.80 4.87 5.79
CA VAL A 51 3.78 5.36 4.42
C VAL A 51 5.23 5.48 3.96
N ALA A 52 5.64 4.71 2.97
CA ALA A 52 7.02 4.64 2.52
C ALA A 52 7.12 4.82 1.00
N SER A 53 8.28 5.26 0.53
CA SER A 53 8.63 5.21 -0.90
C SER A 53 8.75 3.75 -1.37
N MET A 54 8.47 3.48 -2.64
CA MET A 54 8.73 2.18 -3.29
C MET A 54 10.19 1.70 -3.17
N ARG A 55 11.15 2.60 -2.91
CA ARG A 55 12.55 2.23 -2.64
C ARG A 55 12.76 1.67 -1.23
N GLY A 56 11.85 1.95 -0.28
CA GLY A 56 11.87 1.46 1.09
C GLY A 56 11.25 0.07 1.28
N ARG A 57 11.56 -0.91 0.42
CA ARG A 57 10.97 -2.26 0.51
C ARG A 57 11.32 -3.00 1.80
N ASP A 58 12.45 -2.64 2.44
CA ASP A 58 12.86 -3.23 3.72
C ASP A 58 11.83 -2.98 4.83
N VAL A 59 11.00 -1.94 4.70
CA VAL A 59 9.89 -1.62 5.62
C VAL A 59 8.80 -2.71 5.62
N LEU A 60 8.63 -3.44 4.52
CA LEU A 60 7.57 -4.44 4.38
C LEU A 60 7.79 -5.68 5.25
N THR A 61 9.03 -5.93 5.67
CA THR A 61 9.41 -7.16 6.38
C THR A 61 9.07 -7.11 7.88
N PHE A 62 8.85 -5.93 8.45
CA PHE A 62 8.81 -5.74 9.91
C PHE A 62 7.49 -5.16 10.46
N SER A 63 6.49 -4.92 9.63
CA SER A 63 5.32 -4.16 10.06
C SER A 63 4.17 -5.06 10.53
N ALA A 64 3.79 -4.93 11.81
CA ALA A 64 2.54 -5.44 12.35
C ALA A 64 1.31 -4.59 11.95
N CYS A 65 1.52 -3.48 11.24
CA CYS A 65 0.48 -2.57 10.78
C CYS A 65 0.50 -2.40 9.25
N PRO A 66 -0.58 -1.89 8.62
CA PRO A 66 -0.60 -1.69 7.18
C PRO A 66 0.53 -0.74 6.70
N VAL A 67 1.14 -1.07 5.55
CA VAL A 67 2.17 -0.25 4.89
C VAL A 67 1.68 0.22 3.53
N VAL A 68 1.75 1.52 3.27
CA VAL A 68 1.42 2.15 1.98
C VAL A 68 2.70 2.50 1.25
N LEU A 69 2.86 1.96 0.05
CA LEU A 69 3.95 2.34 -0.86
C LEU A 69 3.47 3.44 -1.79
N VAL A 70 4.09 4.61 -1.70
CA VAL A 70 3.83 5.73 -2.60
C VAL A 70 4.92 5.74 -3.67
N PRO A 71 4.57 5.69 -4.97
CA PRO A 71 5.54 5.87 -6.03
C PRO A 71 6.14 7.28 -5.97
N GLU A 72 7.45 7.40 -6.23
CA GLU A 72 8.17 8.69 -6.25
C GLU A 72 7.93 9.51 -7.52
N GLU A 73 7.29 8.91 -8.54
CA GLU A 73 7.06 9.61 -9.79
C GLU A 73 6.04 10.75 -9.63
N PRO A 74 6.30 11.94 -10.22
CA PRO A 74 5.43 13.11 -10.09
C PRO A 74 3.97 12.78 -10.41
N THR A 75 3.74 12.02 -11.48
CA THR A 75 2.41 11.72 -12.02
C THR A 75 1.57 10.79 -11.14
N ALA A 76 2.20 10.00 -10.26
CA ALA A 76 1.50 8.99 -9.48
C ALA A 76 0.67 9.60 -8.35
N TRP A 77 1.11 10.74 -7.81
CA TRP A 77 0.30 11.47 -6.85
C TRP A 77 0.55 12.98 -6.88
N HIS A 78 -0.47 13.72 -7.34
CA HIS A 78 -0.50 15.17 -7.31
C HIS A 78 -1.73 15.66 -6.54
N PRO A 79 -1.61 16.67 -5.66
CA PRO A 79 -2.78 17.26 -4.98
C PRO A 79 -3.79 17.85 -5.98
N ALA A 80 -3.34 18.21 -7.19
CA ALA A 80 -4.19 18.67 -8.29
C ALA A 80 -4.92 17.56 -9.07
N ARG A 81 -4.55 16.28 -8.86
CA ARG A 81 -5.23 15.11 -9.45
C ARG A 81 -5.68 14.19 -8.31
N PRO A 82 -6.87 14.43 -7.73
CA PRO A 82 -7.39 13.56 -6.70
C PRO A 82 -7.62 12.16 -7.27
N PHE A 83 -7.17 11.12 -6.56
CA PHE A 83 -7.57 9.76 -6.89
C PHE A 83 -9.09 9.64 -6.74
N THR A 84 -9.70 8.89 -7.66
CA THR A 84 -11.16 8.69 -7.70
C THR A 84 -11.58 7.34 -7.13
N GLU A 85 -10.61 6.45 -6.87
CA GLU A 85 -10.86 5.12 -6.31
C GLU A 85 -9.67 4.58 -5.51
N ILE A 86 -9.97 3.67 -4.58
CA ILE A 86 -9.03 2.75 -3.92
C ILE A 86 -9.18 1.39 -4.59
N VAL A 87 -8.06 0.76 -4.96
CA VAL A 87 -8.06 -0.60 -5.52
C VAL A 87 -7.47 -1.57 -4.48
N LEU A 88 -8.25 -2.59 -4.11
CA LEU A 88 -7.84 -3.66 -3.21
C LEU A 88 -7.58 -4.93 -4.02
N GLY A 89 -6.33 -5.37 -4.08
CA GLY A 89 -6.01 -6.74 -4.51
C GLY A 89 -6.36 -7.72 -3.39
N VAL A 90 -7.19 -8.72 -3.66
CA VAL A 90 -7.59 -9.73 -2.67
C VAL A 90 -7.32 -11.13 -3.21
N ASP A 91 -6.73 -12.01 -2.40
CA ASP A 91 -6.86 -13.45 -2.62
C ASP A 91 -8.13 -13.91 -1.88
N ALA A 92 -9.15 -14.33 -2.62
CA ALA A 92 -10.42 -14.76 -2.05
C ALA A 92 -10.29 -16.03 -1.19
N ARG A 93 -9.19 -16.79 -1.32
CA ARG A 93 -8.94 -18.00 -0.54
C ARG A 93 -8.35 -17.69 0.84
N GLU A 94 -7.52 -16.66 0.89
CA GLU A 94 -6.83 -16.24 2.10
C GLU A 94 -6.79 -14.71 2.13
N PRO A 95 -7.93 -14.07 2.42
CA PRO A 95 -8.01 -12.62 2.42
C PRO A 95 -7.20 -12.06 3.60
N ALA A 96 -6.25 -11.17 3.31
CA ALA A 96 -5.53 -10.44 4.34
C ALA A 96 -6.46 -9.41 5.01
N GLU A 97 -7.06 -9.76 6.15
CA GLU A 97 -8.03 -8.92 6.88
C GLU A 97 -7.54 -7.49 7.07
N GLY A 98 -6.29 -7.30 7.48
CA GLY A 98 -5.72 -5.96 7.67
C GLY A 98 -5.68 -5.11 6.39
N ALA A 99 -5.48 -5.73 5.21
CA ALA A 99 -5.53 -5.03 3.93
C ALA A 99 -6.96 -4.69 3.51
N VAL A 100 -7.90 -5.58 3.80
CA VAL A 100 -9.34 -5.36 3.57
C VAL A 100 -9.82 -4.19 4.43
N ASP A 101 -9.62 -4.25 5.74
CA ASP A 101 -10.02 -3.21 6.69
C ASP A 101 -9.40 -1.86 6.32
N PHE A 102 -8.10 -1.86 6.03
CA PHE A 102 -7.40 -0.65 5.61
C PHE A 102 -8.02 -0.04 4.35
N ALA A 103 -8.33 -0.85 3.34
CA ALA A 103 -8.90 -0.35 2.09
C ALA A 103 -10.31 0.22 2.27
N PHE A 104 -11.15 -0.43 3.07
CA PHE A 104 -12.50 0.06 3.41
C PHE A 104 -12.45 1.37 4.20
N ASP A 105 -11.63 1.42 5.25
CA ASP A 105 -11.41 2.61 6.05
C ASP A 105 -10.94 3.78 5.17
N THR A 106 -9.93 3.54 4.35
CA THR A 106 -9.32 4.59 3.52
C THR A 106 -10.31 5.10 2.49
N ALA A 107 -11.05 4.22 1.80
CA ALA A 107 -12.09 4.62 0.86
C ALA A 107 -13.17 5.48 1.54
N ARG A 108 -13.59 5.10 2.76
CA ARG A 108 -14.54 5.85 3.57
C ARG A 108 -13.99 7.24 3.97
N PHE A 109 -12.78 7.31 4.50
CA PHE A 109 -12.17 8.57 4.92
C PHE A 109 -11.93 9.51 3.74
N TRP A 110 -11.61 8.96 2.56
CA TRP A 110 -11.32 9.76 1.37
C TRP A 110 -12.57 10.11 0.57
N GLY A 111 -13.70 9.46 0.85
CA GLY A 111 -14.96 9.66 0.12
C GLY A 111 -14.88 9.17 -1.33
N VAL A 112 -14.11 8.11 -1.60
CA VAL A 112 -13.87 7.57 -2.94
C VAL A 112 -14.41 6.15 -3.07
N ARG A 113 -14.55 5.68 -4.32
CA ARG A 113 -15.00 4.30 -4.59
C ARG A 113 -13.94 3.28 -4.16
N LEU A 114 -14.34 2.18 -3.54
CA LEU A 114 -13.49 1.00 -3.37
C LEU A 114 -13.74 0.00 -4.51
N ARG A 115 -12.67 -0.51 -5.12
CA ARG A 115 -12.70 -1.56 -6.15
C ARG A 115 -11.86 -2.74 -5.69
N ALA A 116 -12.51 -3.85 -5.34
CA ALA A 116 -11.81 -5.10 -5.06
C ALA A 116 -11.51 -5.85 -6.37
N VAL A 117 -10.27 -6.31 -6.52
CA VAL A 117 -9.77 -7.07 -7.67
C VAL A 117 -9.22 -8.38 -7.15
N HIS A 118 -9.79 -9.48 -7.60
CA HIS A 118 -9.25 -10.82 -7.35
C HIS A 118 -8.56 -11.31 -8.61
N ALA A 119 -7.26 -11.64 -8.51
CA ALA A 119 -6.51 -12.24 -9.60
C ALA A 119 -6.42 -13.75 -9.35
N TRP A 120 -6.88 -14.56 -10.32
CA TRP A 120 -6.55 -15.98 -10.33
C TRP A 120 -5.34 -16.24 -11.23
N ARG A 121 -4.67 -17.38 -11.02
CA ARG A 121 -3.78 -17.96 -12.03
C ARG A 121 -4.42 -19.23 -12.56
N PHE A 122 -4.72 -19.24 -13.86
CA PHE A 122 -5.22 -20.45 -14.53
C PHE A 122 -4.08 -21.47 -14.61
N PRO A 123 -4.27 -22.75 -14.23
CA PRO A 123 -3.25 -23.76 -14.43
C PRO A 123 -3.07 -23.99 -15.93
N PHE A 124 -1.92 -23.57 -16.47
CA PHE A 124 -1.56 -23.84 -17.85
C PHE A 124 -1.08 -25.29 -17.97
N CYS A 125 -2.02 -26.23 -18.10
CA CYS A 125 -1.75 -27.62 -18.49
C CYS A 125 -2.93 -28.18 -19.30
N ALA A 126 -3.05 -27.76 -20.56
CA ALA A 126 -3.81 -28.48 -21.59
C ALA A 126 -3.47 -27.96 -23.01
N VAL A 127 -2.19 -27.88 -23.36
CA VAL A 127 -1.82 -28.08 -24.77
C VAL A 127 -1.17 -29.44 -24.79
N GLY A 128 -1.99 -30.45 -25.11
CA GLY A 128 -1.52 -31.81 -25.31
C GLY A 128 -0.41 -31.79 -26.35
N SER A 129 0.80 -32.15 -25.91
CA SER A 129 1.81 -32.68 -26.81
C SER A 129 1.24 -33.99 -27.36
N GLY A 130 0.49 -33.89 -28.46
CA GLY A 130 0.15 -35.02 -29.28
C GLY A 130 1.45 -35.63 -29.79
N VAL A 131 1.97 -36.63 -29.06
CA VAL A 131 2.90 -37.61 -29.58
C VAL A 131 2.21 -38.26 -30.76
N ARG A 132 2.56 -37.84 -31.98
CA ARG A 132 2.30 -38.63 -33.18
C ARG A 132 3.34 -39.73 -33.21
N GLY A 133 2.94 -40.92 -32.77
CA GLY A 133 3.57 -42.16 -33.20
C GLY A 133 3.18 -42.43 -34.65
N THR A 134 4.18 -42.55 -35.51
CA THR A 134 4.19 -43.30 -36.77
C THR A 134 5.63 -43.81 -36.87
N GLY A 135 5.91 -45.10 -36.85
CA GLY A 135 5.36 -46.10 -37.76
C GLY A 135 6.35 -46.24 -38.90
#